data_AF-A0A7V8BF16-F1
#
_entry.id   AF-A0A7V8BF16-F1
#
_cell.length_a   1.000
_cell.length_b   1.000
_cell.length_c   1.000
_cell.angle_alpha   90.00
_cell.angle_beta   90.00
_cell.angle_gamma   90.00
#
_symmetry.space_group_name_H-M   'P 1'
#
loop_
_entity.id
_entity.type
_entity.pdbx_description
1 polymer ?
#
loop_
_entity_poly.entity_id
_entity_poly.type
_entity_poly.pdbx_seq_one_letter_code
_entity_poly.pdbx_strand_id
1 'polypeptide(L)'
;PALWLEGEWIPVQPNLNKPLKVRAGTLTLKNYLSNAAVDPNGLRSVDSERVNPALTLTLETPAGGERHTVFAKFPMLPTVHGEVNSKLRPRLYDFPSNWNASNNALALVRLENGEHYYALKSGGAWREISPLALGKPVATGWMDFEFSVAQDTPRARIEKVYRKVSVPKGKEGPPSAVRLSLANGQARRELWIGRGESRDVDLGNRRLKVAYGLKSKPIGFELRLDDFRMGTYEGTKDPSSYESQVTLIDREAQVQNSQLIAMNQPLEYGKYKLFQASYQLNPGGPDYSVLAVAYDPGIFLKYLGSLVMCLGIALMFWFKPLFVQKRIAARKAQASSATAGLAPEIPMEKTP
;
A
#
# COMPACT_ATOMS: atom_id res chain seq x y z
N PRO A 1 -19.64 9.33 13.28
CA PRO A 1 -21.06 9.31 13.71
C PRO A 1 -22.10 9.75 12.64
N ALA A 2 -23.27 9.10 12.68
CA ALA A 2 -24.47 9.46 11.93
C ALA A 2 -25.71 9.35 12.83
N LEU A 3 -26.69 10.23 12.60
CA LEU A 3 -28.00 10.20 13.23
C LEU A 3 -28.95 9.38 12.35
N TRP A 4 -29.72 8.48 12.96
CA TRP A 4 -30.88 7.84 12.34
C TRP A 4 -32.15 8.56 12.76
N LEU A 5 -32.97 8.95 11.77
CA LEU A 5 -34.26 9.59 11.95
C LEU A 5 -35.21 9.17 10.82
N GLU A 6 -36.32 8.49 11.15
CA GLU A 6 -37.39 8.10 10.20
C GLU A 6 -36.93 7.44 8.88
N GLY A 7 -35.95 6.54 8.92
CA GLY A 7 -35.48 5.88 7.70
C GLY A 7 -34.33 6.59 7.00
N GLU A 8 -33.91 7.77 7.49
CA GLU A 8 -32.85 8.58 6.91
C GLU A 8 -31.62 8.59 7.83
N TRP A 9 -30.44 8.38 7.21
CA TRP A 9 -29.15 8.53 7.86
C TRP A 9 -28.56 9.90 7.58
N ILE A 10 -28.27 10.65 8.65
CA ILE A 10 -27.81 12.04 8.57
C ILE A 10 -26.39 12.11 9.17
N PRO A 11 -25.34 12.33 8.35
CA PRO A 11 -23.98 12.49 8.86
C PRO A 11 -23.88 13.70 9.78
N VAL A 12 -23.26 13.55 10.96
CA VAL A 12 -23.25 14.62 11.97
C VAL A 12 -22.34 15.78 11.56
N GLN A 13 -21.07 15.51 11.28
CA GLN A 13 -20.06 16.56 11.08
C GLN A 13 -20.37 17.57 9.95
N PRO A 14 -20.76 17.16 8.72
CA PRO A 14 -21.01 18.11 7.64
C PRO A 14 -22.28 18.94 7.85
N ASN A 15 -23.18 18.47 8.73
CA ASN A 15 -24.49 19.06 8.99
C ASN A 15 -24.60 19.74 10.36
N LEU A 16 -23.50 19.79 11.12
CA LEU A 16 -23.48 20.43 12.42
C LEU A 16 -23.76 21.94 12.28
N ASN A 17 -24.61 22.46 13.15
CA ASN A 17 -25.08 23.83 13.21
C ASN A 17 -25.80 24.34 11.96
N LYS A 18 -26.32 23.45 11.11
CA LYS A 18 -27.10 23.80 9.92
C LYS A 18 -28.54 23.30 10.05
N PRO A 19 -29.54 24.08 9.61
CA PRO A 19 -30.90 23.59 9.49
C PRO A 19 -30.99 22.62 8.29
N LEU A 20 -31.57 21.46 8.52
CA LEU A 20 -31.82 20.42 7.53
C LEU A 20 -33.31 20.16 7.40
N LYS A 21 -33.82 20.14 6.17
CA LYS A 21 -35.16 19.63 5.90
C LYS A 21 -35.14 18.11 5.93
N VAL A 22 -35.93 17.53 6.82
CA VAL A 22 -36.18 16.10 6.93
C VAL A 22 -37.68 15.85 6.82
N ARG A 23 -38.10 14.60 6.64
CA ARG A 23 -39.53 14.25 6.51
C ARG A 23 -40.38 14.75 7.69
N ALA A 24 -39.84 14.67 8.90
CA ALA A 24 -40.49 15.12 10.12
C ALA A 24 -40.58 16.66 10.29
N GLY A 25 -39.82 17.45 9.52
CA GLY A 25 -39.75 18.91 9.68
C GLY A 25 -38.34 19.47 9.52
N THR A 26 -37.95 20.42 10.37
CA THR A 26 -36.61 21.04 10.33
C THR A 26 -35.73 20.53 11.47
N LEU A 27 -34.66 19.81 11.12
CA LEU A 27 -33.68 19.27 12.06
C LEU A 27 -32.46 20.19 12.15
N THR A 28 -31.98 20.49 13.36
CA THR A 28 -30.70 21.17 13.59
C THR A 28 -29.85 20.37 14.58
N LEU A 29 -28.64 20.01 14.18
CA LEU A 29 -27.63 19.34 15.03
C LEU A 29 -26.77 20.42 15.69
N LYS A 30 -26.63 20.47 17.03
CA LYS A 30 -25.98 21.62 17.70
C LYS A 30 -24.66 21.27 18.40
N ASN A 31 -24.68 20.30 19.30
CA ASN A 31 -23.54 20.02 20.18
C ASN A 31 -23.10 18.56 20.04
N TYR A 32 -21.96 18.33 19.40
CA TYR A 32 -21.37 17.00 19.26
C TYR A 32 -20.21 16.84 20.24
N LEU A 33 -20.26 15.78 21.05
CA LEU A 33 -19.20 15.38 21.98
C LEU A 33 -18.66 14.03 21.53
N SER A 34 -17.34 13.87 21.42
CA SER A 34 -16.73 12.59 21.01
C SER A 34 -16.75 11.53 22.12
N ASN A 35 -16.55 11.95 23.36
CA ASN A 35 -16.60 11.07 24.54
C ASN A 35 -17.35 11.76 25.69
N ALA A 36 -18.67 11.70 25.64
CA ALA A 36 -19.52 12.38 26.60
C ALA A 36 -19.44 11.72 27.99
N ALA A 37 -19.12 12.54 28.99
CA ALA A 37 -19.28 12.23 30.40
C ALA A 37 -20.03 13.36 31.10
N VAL A 38 -20.71 13.00 32.19
CA VAL A 38 -21.39 13.95 33.07
C VAL A 38 -20.38 14.44 34.12
N ASP A 39 -20.30 15.75 34.28
CA ASP A 39 -19.62 16.41 35.39
C ASP A 39 -20.63 17.32 36.15
N PRO A 40 -20.24 17.96 37.26
CA PRO A 40 -21.14 18.83 38.02
C PRO A 40 -21.71 20.03 37.24
N ASN A 41 -21.09 20.42 36.12
CA ASN A 41 -21.49 21.54 35.27
C ASN A 41 -22.25 21.09 34.00
N GLY A 42 -22.39 19.78 33.78
CA GLY A 42 -23.18 19.20 32.70
C GLY A 42 -22.44 18.15 31.87
N LEU A 43 -22.82 18.03 30.60
CA LEU A 43 -22.21 17.10 29.64
C LEU A 43 -21.00 17.74 28.96
N ARG A 44 -19.84 17.10 29.06
CA ARG A 44 -18.63 17.49 28.33
C ARG A 44 -17.92 16.32 27.69
N SER A 45 -17.05 16.61 26.73
CA SER A 45 -16.13 15.60 26.18
C SER A 45 -14.93 15.45 27.12
N VAL A 46 -14.61 14.22 27.51
CA VAL A 46 -13.44 13.93 28.36
C VAL A 46 -12.15 13.93 27.54
N ASP A 47 -12.23 13.43 26.31
CA ASP A 47 -11.13 13.35 25.34
C ASP A 47 -11.69 13.42 23.90
N SER A 48 -10.80 13.24 22.91
CA SER A 48 -11.13 13.19 21.48
C SER A 48 -11.45 11.78 20.97
N GLU A 49 -11.36 10.75 21.82
CA GLU A 49 -11.69 9.39 21.42
C GLU A 49 -13.20 9.25 21.22
N ARG A 50 -13.64 8.33 20.36
CA ARG A 50 -15.06 8.12 20.09
C ARG A 50 -15.63 6.96 20.91
N VAL A 51 -15.46 7.04 22.23
CA VAL A 51 -15.90 5.98 23.16
C VAL A 51 -17.38 6.10 23.50
N ASN A 52 -17.86 7.32 23.76
CA ASN A 52 -19.28 7.59 24.00
C ASN A 52 -19.73 8.87 23.27
N PRO A 53 -19.82 8.88 21.94
CA PRO A 53 -20.30 10.05 21.23
C PRO A 53 -21.70 10.47 21.68
N ALA A 54 -21.92 11.76 21.85
CA ALA A 54 -23.24 12.33 22.13
C ALA A 54 -23.56 13.50 21.19
N LEU A 55 -24.84 13.69 20.93
CA LEU A 55 -25.33 14.76 20.06
C LEU A 55 -26.59 15.40 20.65
N THR A 56 -26.56 16.72 20.81
CA THR A 56 -27.77 17.51 21.03
C THR A 56 -28.35 17.95 19.70
N LEU A 57 -29.65 17.75 19.52
CA LEU A 57 -30.40 18.16 18.34
C LEU A 57 -31.72 18.83 18.71
N THR A 58 -32.22 19.69 17.82
CA THR A 58 -33.56 20.27 17.87
C THR A 58 -34.31 19.91 16.61
N LEU A 59 -35.57 19.52 16.75
CA LEU A 59 -36.45 19.18 15.65
C LEU A 59 -37.72 20.03 15.73
N GLU A 60 -37.95 20.87 14.73
CA GLU A 60 -39.17 21.66 14.61
C GLU A 60 -40.16 20.91 13.71
N THR A 61 -41.23 20.40 14.30
CA THR A 61 -42.32 19.71 13.60
C THR A 61 -43.58 20.58 13.57
N PRO A 62 -44.57 20.28 12.70
CA PRO A 62 -45.86 20.96 12.75
C PRO A 62 -46.59 20.82 14.09
N ALA A 63 -46.27 19.80 14.89
CA ALA A 63 -46.85 19.55 16.21
C ALA A 63 -46.10 20.28 17.35
N GLY A 64 -44.95 20.91 17.07
CA GLY A 64 -44.12 21.60 18.04
C GLY A 64 -42.63 21.33 17.89
N GLY A 65 -41.83 22.07 18.65
CA GLY A 65 -40.37 21.92 18.71
C GLY A 65 -39.96 20.89 19.77
N GLU A 66 -39.09 19.96 19.39
CA GLU A 66 -38.52 18.93 20.27
C GLU A 66 -37.02 19.15 20.42
N ARG A 67 -36.48 18.87 21.62
CA ARG A 67 -35.03 18.88 21.88
C ARG A 67 -34.61 17.52 22.41
N HIS A 68 -33.59 16.94 21.81
CA HIS A 68 -33.09 15.62 22.16
C HIS A 68 -31.59 15.64 22.44
N THR A 69 -31.17 14.81 23.38
CA THR A 69 -29.75 14.47 23.58
C THR A 69 -29.61 12.96 23.39
N VAL A 70 -28.86 12.55 22.38
CA VAL A 70 -28.68 11.16 21.98
C VAL A 70 -27.26 10.70 22.19
N PHE A 71 -27.07 9.46 22.65
CA PHE A 71 -25.77 8.87 22.97
C PHE A 71 -25.55 7.62 22.13
N ALA A 72 -24.37 7.47 21.52
CA ALA A 72 -24.05 6.32 20.71
C ALA A 72 -23.84 5.04 21.54
N LYS A 73 -23.29 5.17 22.76
CA LYS A 73 -23.14 4.04 23.70
C LYS A 73 -24.48 3.61 24.30
N PHE A 74 -25.43 4.53 24.40
CA PHE A 74 -26.75 4.29 24.97
C PHE A 74 -27.85 4.86 24.06
N PRO A 75 -28.06 4.27 22.86
CA PRO A 75 -28.99 4.81 21.86
C PRO A 75 -30.46 4.79 22.32
N MET A 76 -30.76 4.05 23.40
CA MET A 76 -32.09 3.97 24.03
C MET A 76 -32.24 4.90 25.26
N LEU A 77 -31.18 5.55 25.72
CA LEU A 77 -31.22 6.50 26.84
C LEU A 77 -32.10 7.75 26.61
N PRO A 78 -32.26 8.29 25.38
CA PRO A 78 -33.11 9.47 25.15
C PRO A 78 -34.58 9.26 25.52
N THR A 79 -35.00 8.00 25.71
CA THR A 79 -36.38 7.63 26.03
C THR A 79 -36.70 7.55 27.53
N VAL A 80 -35.75 7.85 28.43
CA VAL A 80 -35.91 7.53 29.87
C VAL A 80 -35.90 8.75 30.80
N HIS A 81 -35.56 9.95 30.32
CA HIS A 81 -35.59 11.16 31.13
C HIS A 81 -36.42 12.28 30.48
N GLY A 82 -37.73 12.27 30.75
CA GLY A 82 -38.38 13.52 31.17
C GLY A 82 -39.59 14.01 30.41
N GLU A 83 -39.45 14.62 29.23
CA GLU A 83 -40.48 15.61 28.83
C GLU A 83 -41.01 15.54 27.39
N VAL A 84 -40.47 14.70 26.51
CA VAL A 84 -40.96 14.62 25.11
C VAL A 84 -41.11 13.17 24.66
N ASN A 85 -42.35 12.68 24.60
CA ASN A 85 -42.68 11.38 24.03
C ASN A 85 -42.66 11.47 22.49
N SER A 86 -41.47 11.66 21.92
CA SER A 86 -41.32 11.77 20.47
C SER A 86 -41.51 10.41 19.80
N LYS A 87 -42.48 10.32 18.88
CA LYS A 87 -42.69 9.11 18.06
C LYS A 87 -41.50 8.80 17.13
N LEU A 88 -40.62 9.79 16.91
CA LEU A 88 -39.57 9.76 15.90
C LEU A 88 -38.29 9.03 16.34
N ARG A 89 -38.07 8.92 17.67
CA ARG A 89 -37.01 8.13 18.31
C ARG A 89 -35.63 8.29 17.64
N PRO A 90 -35.04 9.50 17.63
CA PRO A 90 -33.73 9.74 17.05
C PRO A 90 -32.66 8.88 17.73
N ARG A 91 -31.75 8.29 16.96
CA ARG A 91 -30.65 7.46 17.48
C ARG A 91 -29.31 7.87 16.88
N LEU A 92 -28.28 7.96 17.71
CA LEU A 92 -26.91 8.23 17.25
C LEU A 92 -26.14 6.92 17.14
N TYR A 93 -25.40 6.76 16.06
CA TYR A 93 -24.50 5.62 15.86
C TYR A 93 -23.11 6.14 15.49
N ASP A 94 -22.07 5.53 16.03
CA ASP A 94 -20.71 5.83 15.59
C ASP A 94 -20.26 4.89 14.48
N PHE A 95 -20.16 5.46 13.28
CA PHE A 95 -19.62 4.78 12.12
C PHE A 95 -18.23 5.34 11.76
N PRO A 96 -17.39 4.54 11.06
CA PRO A 96 -16.20 5.03 10.38
C PRO A 96 -16.52 6.24 9.48
N SER A 97 -15.59 7.17 9.29
CA SER A 97 -15.83 8.41 8.53
C SER A 97 -16.24 8.17 7.07
N ASN A 98 -15.81 7.06 6.48
CA ASN A 98 -16.09 6.65 5.11
C ASN A 98 -17.32 5.72 4.96
N TRP A 99 -18.12 5.53 6.02
CA TRP A 99 -19.19 4.53 6.04
C TRP A 99 -20.20 4.64 4.90
N ASN A 100 -20.44 5.85 4.38
CA ASN A 100 -21.40 6.10 3.31
C ASN A 100 -20.75 6.45 1.95
N ALA A 101 -19.42 6.33 1.83
CA ALA A 101 -18.67 6.83 0.67
C ALA A 101 -18.84 5.98 -0.59
N SER A 102 -19.14 4.68 -0.46
CA SER A 102 -19.30 3.76 -1.59
C SER A 102 -20.77 3.60 -2.00
N ASN A 103 -21.01 3.26 -3.28
CA ASN A 103 -22.34 2.89 -3.77
C ASN A 103 -22.77 1.51 -3.26
N ASN A 104 -21.80 0.62 -3.04
CA ASN A 104 -22.01 -0.72 -2.51
C ASN A 104 -21.27 -0.86 -1.17
N ALA A 105 -21.98 -1.28 -0.12
CA ALA A 105 -21.42 -1.41 1.23
C ALA A 105 -22.13 -2.50 2.03
N LEU A 106 -21.38 -3.16 2.91
CA LEU A 106 -21.90 -4.08 3.93
C LEU A 106 -21.56 -3.50 5.30
N ALA A 107 -22.57 -3.30 6.14
CA ALA A 107 -22.41 -3.04 7.56
C ALA A 107 -22.79 -4.29 8.35
N LEU A 108 -21.92 -4.71 9.26
CA LEU A 108 -22.16 -5.80 10.20
C LEU A 108 -22.15 -5.22 11.61
N VAL A 109 -23.16 -5.60 12.40
CA VAL A 109 -23.29 -5.17 13.80
C VAL A 109 -23.43 -6.41 14.66
N ARG A 110 -22.65 -6.47 15.73
CA ARG A 110 -22.78 -7.45 16.80
C ARG A 110 -23.20 -6.72 18.07
N LEU A 111 -24.33 -7.10 18.63
CA LEU A 111 -24.82 -6.55 19.90
C LEU A 111 -24.12 -7.22 21.09
N GLU A 112 -24.21 -6.59 22.28
CA GLU A 112 -23.61 -7.13 23.50
C GLU A 112 -24.18 -8.50 23.89
N ASN A 113 -25.46 -8.73 23.60
CA ASN A 113 -26.14 -10.01 23.80
C ASN A 113 -25.70 -11.11 22.79
N GLY A 114 -24.82 -10.80 21.83
CA GLY A 114 -24.32 -11.72 20.82
C GLY A 114 -25.20 -11.85 19.58
N GLU A 115 -26.29 -11.09 19.48
CA GLU A 115 -27.10 -11.03 18.25
C GLU A 115 -26.35 -10.28 17.15
N HIS A 116 -26.53 -10.76 15.92
CA HIS A 116 -25.88 -10.19 14.74
C HIS A 116 -26.93 -9.60 13.81
N TYR A 117 -26.61 -8.45 13.25
CA TYR A 117 -27.42 -7.75 12.27
C TYR A 117 -26.54 -7.31 11.12
N TYR A 118 -27.16 -7.13 9.96
CA TYR A 118 -26.50 -6.57 8.79
C TYR A 118 -27.37 -5.52 8.12
N ALA A 119 -26.73 -4.60 7.41
CA ALA A 119 -27.38 -3.73 6.44
C ALA A 119 -26.56 -3.72 5.16
N LEU A 120 -27.25 -3.71 4.02
CA LEU A 120 -26.64 -3.67 2.70
C LEU A 120 -26.96 -2.34 2.03
N LYS A 121 -25.95 -1.74 1.43
CA LYS A 121 -26.11 -0.64 0.48
C LYS A 121 -25.84 -1.18 -0.91
N SER A 122 -26.83 -1.14 -1.81
CA SER A 122 -26.65 -1.51 -3.21
C SER A 122 -27.18 -0.37 -4.08
N GLY A 123 -26.35 0.14 -4.99
CA GLY A 123 -26.75 1.24 -5.88
C GLY A 123 -26.95 2.59 -5.16
N GLY A 124 -26.29 2.81 -4.02
CA GLY A 124 -26.29 4.12 -3.34
C GLY A 124 -27.28 4.26 -2.18
N ALA A 125 -28.24 3.35 -2.02
CA ALA A 125 -29.22 3.39 -0.94
C ALA A 125 -29.06 2.22 0.04
N TRP A 126 -29.16 2.50 1.34
CA TRP A 126 -29.16 1.49 2.39
C TRP A 126 -30.51 0.78 2.45
N ARG A 127 -30.49 -0.55 2.49
CA ARG A 127 -31.63 -1.39 2.78
C ARG A 127 -31.88 -1.45 4.29
N GLU A 128 -33.05 -1.95 4.66
CA GLU A 128 -33.42 -2.16 6.05
C GLU A 128 -32.47 -3.13 6.76
N ILE A 129 -32.24 -2.87 8.04
CA ILE A 129 -31.41 -3.71 8.90
C ILE A 129 -32.10 -5.06 9.07
N SER A 130 -31.37 -6.14 8.83
CA SER A 130 -31.89 -7.51 8.92
C SER A 130 -31.08 -8.34 9.91
N PRO A 131 -31.72 -9.26 10.65
CA PRO A 131 -30.99 -10.19 11.53
C PRO A 131 -30.10 -11.10 10.68
N LEU A 132 -28.91 -11.40 11.20
CA LEU A 132 -27.93 -12.26 10.55
C LEU A 132 -27.79 -13.59 11.27
N ALA A 133 -28.05 -14.69 10.55
CA ALA A 133 -27.75 -16.02 11.02
C ALA A 133 -26.33 -16.43 10.60
N LEU A 134 -25.53 -16.94 11.55
CA LEU A 134 -24.18 -17.42 11.27
C LEU A 134 -24.19 -18.57 10.24
N GLY A 135 -23.18 -18.58 9.37
CA GLY A 135 -22.99 -19.58 8.32
C GLY A 135 -23.98 -19.55 7.17
N LYS A 136 -25.05 -18.73 7.24
CA LYS A 136 -26.01 -18.60 6.14
C LYS A 136 -25.53 -17.54 5.14
N PRO A 137 -25.43 -17.88 3.84
CA PRO A 137 -25.12 -16.90 2.82
C PRO A 137 -26.26 -15.89 2.66
N VAL A 138 -25.88 -14.64 2.44
CA VAL A 138 -26.79 -13.52 2.17
C VAL A 138 -26.30 -12.84 0.89
N ALA A 139 -27.18 -12.76 -0.10
CA ALA A 139 -26.92 -12.05 -1.34
C ALA A 139 -26.72 -10.56 -1.07
N THR A 140 -25.60 -10.02 -1.54
CA THR A 140 -25.27 -8.60 -1.38
C THR A 140 -26.15 -7.71 -2.27
N GLY A 141 -26.64 -8.26 -3.39
CA GLY A 141 -27.38 -7.52 -4.40
C GLY A 141 -26.49 -6.69 -5.32
N TRP A 142 -25.19 -7.00 -5.40
CA TRP A 142 -24.28 -6.49 -6.45
C TRP A 142 -23.30 -7.59 -6.89
N MET A 143 -23.05 -7.66 -8.20
CA MET A 143 -22.08 -8.59 -8.82
C MET A 143 -22.25 -10.06 -8.39
N ASP A 144 -23.48 -10.48 -8.10
CA ASP A 144 -23.83 -11.83 -7.62
C ASP A 144 -22.99 -12.32 -6.41
N PHE A 145 -22.47 -11.38 -5.62
CA PHE A 145 -21.73 -11.73 -4.42
C PHE A 145 -22.66 -12.12 -3.28
N GLU A 146 -22.15 -13.02 -2.44
CA GLU A 146 -22.76 -13.40 -1.19
C GLU A 146 -21.77 -13.22 -0.05
N PHE A 147 -22.27 -12.95 1.15
CA PHE A 147 -21.46 -12.97 2.35
C PHE A 147 -22.12 -13.86 3.40
N SER A 148 -21.32 -14.41 4.30
CA SER A 148 -21.80 -15.05 5.53
C SER A 148 -20.82 -14.74 6.65
N VAL A 149 -21.30 -14.70 7.89
CA VAL A 149 -20.43 -14.69 9.07
C VAL A 149 -20.25 -16.12 9.52
N ALA A 150 -19.06 -16.67 9.28
CA ALA A 150 -18.75 -18.06 9.59
C ALA A 150 -18.73 -18.35 11.09
N GLN A 151 -18.16 -17.44 11.88
CA GLN A 151 -18.01 -17.59 13.33
C GLN A 151 -17.94 -16.23 14.03
N ASP A 152 -18.59 -16.12 15.19
CA ASP A 152 -18.40 -15.03 16.14
C ASP A 152 -17.38 -15.46 17.21
N THR A 153 -16.26 -14.73 17.31
CA THR A 153 -15.19 -15.01 18.27
C THR A 153 -14.91 -13.78 19.12
N PRO A 154 -15.75 -13.49 20.14
CA PRO A 154 -15.75 -12.20 20.84
C PRO A 154 -14.48 -11.90 21.64
N ARG A 155 -13.68 -12.93 21.92
CA ARG A 155 -12.39 -12.82 22.63
C ARG A 155 -11.26 -13.42 21.80
N ALA A 156 -11.34 -13.29 20.48
CA ALA A 156 -10.26 -13.73 19.61
C ALA A 156 -8.97 -13.01 19.96
N ARG A 157 -7.88 -13.77 20.05
CA ARG A 157 -6.52 -13.24 20.07
C ARG A 157 -5.81 -13.71 18.82
N ILE A 158 -5.09 -12.81 18.16
CA ILE A 158 -4.20 -13.20 17.07
C ILE A 158 -3.00 -13.89 17.71
N GLU A 159 -2.94 -15.21 17.59
CA GLU A 159 -1.81 -16.00 18.06
C GLU A 159 -0.98 -16.46 16.87
N LYS A 160 0.30 -16.09 16.86
CA LYS A 160 1.26 -16.53 15.85
C LYS A 160 2.12 -17.65 16.43
N VAL A 161 1.95 -18.85 15.89
CA VAL A 161 2.67 -20.05 16.34
C VAL A 161 3.79 -20.38 15.36
N TYR A 162 5.00 -20.62 15.87
CA TYR A 162 6.15 -21.04 15.07
C TYR A 162 6.35 -22.54 15.24
N ARG A 163 6.42 -23.26 14.13
CA ARG A 163 6.62 -24.72 14.11
C ARG A 163 7.86 -25.04 13.28
N LYS A 164 8.65 -26.01 13.76
CA LYS A 164 9.73 -26.57 12.97
C LYS A 164 9.13 -27.38 11.82
N VAL A 165 9.60 -27.13 10.61
CA VAL A 165 9.18 -27.85 9.40
C VAL A 165 10.40 -28.54 8.80
N SER A 166 10.24 -29.78 8.34
CA SER A 166 11.28 -30.48 7.59
C SER A 166 11.31 -29.96 6.16
N VAL A 167 12.47 -29.48 5.71
CA VAL A 167 12.65 -28.95 4.35
C VAL A 167 13.38 -30.01 3.52
N PRO A 168 12.78 -30.52 2.43
CA PRO A 168 13.45 -31.47 1.56
C PRO A 168 14.74 -30.89 0.99
N LYS A 169 15.76 -31.74 0.78
CA LYS A 169 17.05 -31.31 0.23
C LYS A 169 16.85 -30.62 -1.12
N GLY A 170 17.44 -29.43 -1.28
CA GLY A 170 17.38 -28.63 -2.52
C GLY A 170 16.08 -27.83 -2.72
N LYS A 171 15.14 -27.88 -1.77
CA LYS A 171 13.95 -27.01 -1.77
C LYS A 171 14.19 -25.83 -0.83
N GLU A 172 13.66 -24.67 -1.19
CA GLU A 172 13.62 -23.53 -0.28
C GLU A 172 12.53 -23.76 0.78
N GLY A 173 12.89 -23.56 2.04
CA GLY A 173 11.97 -23.71 3.17
C GLY A 173 11.18 -22.43 3.47
N PRO A 174 10.19 -22.51 4.38
CA PRO A 174 9.54 -21.31 4.88
C PRO A 174 10.57 -20.37 5.56
N PRO A 175 10.25 -19.07 5.70
CA PRO A 175 11.11 -18.12 6.39
C PRO A 175 11.51 -18.64 7.78
N SER A 176 12.79 -18.48 8.13
CA SER A 176 13.29 -18.87 9.44
C SER A 176 12.71 -18.00 10.55
N ALA A 177 12.75 -18.51 11.78
CA ALA A 177 12.43 -17.76 12.97
C ALA A 177 13.44 -18.08 14.07
N VAL A 178 13.63 -17.12 14.98
CA VAL A 178 14.51 -17.29 16.13
C VAL A 178 13.72 -17.12 17.43
N ARG A 179 14.03 -17.95 18.43
CA ARG A 179 13.55 -17.79 19.80
C ARG A 179 14.55 -16.93 20.55
N LEU A 180 14.07 -15.82 21.09
CA LEU A 180 14.86 -14.87 21.85
C LEU A 180 14.45 -14.93 23.32
N SER A 181 15.43 -14.92 24.20
CA SER A 181 15.26 -14.69 25.64
C SER A 181 15.92 -13.37 25.97
N LEU A 182 15.11 -12.36 26.29
CA LEU A 182 15.55 -11.04 26.68
C LEU A 182 15.46 -10.94 28.20
N ALA A 183 16.53 -10.48 28.84
CA ALA A 183 16.54 -10.26 30.28
C ALA A 183 17.27 -8.96 30.62
N ASN A 184 16.68 -8.18 31.54
CA ASN A 184 17.39 -7.24 32.38
C ASN A 184 17.22 -7.73 33.82
N GLY A 185 18.07 -7.37 34.77
CA GLY A 185 18.05 -7.94 36.13
C GLY A 185 16.71 -7.90 36.90
N GLN A 186 15.68 -7.24 36.35
CA GLN A 186 14.33 -7.13 36.90
C GLN A 186 13.27 -7.95 36.13
N ALA A 187 13.48 -8.23 34.85
CA ALA A 187 12.47 -8.87 34.00
C ALA A 187 13.10 -9.79 32.95
N ARG A 188 12.43 -10.91 32.67
CA ARG A 188 12.75 -11.84 31.58
C ARG A 188 11.53 -12.01 30.67
N ARG A 189 11.78 -11.98 29.35
CA ARG A 189 10.77 -12.20 28.31
C ARG A 189 11.31 -13.18 27.29
N GLU A 190 10.45 -14.09 26.85
CA GLU A 190 10.75 -14.98 25.74
C GLU A 190 9.77 -14.73 24.60
N LEU A 191 10.28 -14.65 23.38
CA LEU A 191 9.45 -14.51 22.19
C LEU A 191 10.08 -15.20 20.99
N TRP A 192 9.23 -15.51 20.03
CA TRP A 192 9.65 -15.89 18.69
C TRP A 192 9.55 -14.67 17.77
N ILE A 193 10.51 -14.54 16.85
CA ILE A 193 10.50 -13.53 15.81
C ILE A 193 10.87 -14.18 14.47
N GLY A 194 10.02 -13.97 13.46
CA GLY A 194 10.24 -14.45 12.10
C GLY A 194 11.21 -13.56 11.33
N ARG A 195 11.87 -14.10 10.31
CA ARG A 195 12.75 -13.32 9.42
C ARG A 195 11.92 -12.26 8.68
N GLY A 196 12.34 -11.00 8.77
CA GLY A 196 11.63 -9.83 8.25
C GLY A 196 10.72 -9.14 9.27
N GLU A 197 10.58 -9.68 10.48
CA GLU A 197 9.73 -9.09 11.51
C GLU A 197 10.50 -8.15 12.43
N SER A 198 9.77 -7.18 12.98
CA SER A 198 10.20 -6.37 14.12
C SER A 198 9.09 -6.35 15.17
N ARG A 199 9.48 -6.40 16.45
CA ARG A 199 8.57 -6.30 17.60
C ARG A 199 9.12 -5.33 18.63
N ASP A 200 8.22 -4.55 19.20
CA ASP A 200 8.50 -3.84 20.44
C ASP A 200 8.29 -4.78 21.62
N VAL A 201 9.23 -4.77 22.57
CA VAL A 201 9.20 -5.60 23.77
C VAL A 201 9.49 -4.71 24.97
N ASP A 202 8.52 -4.66 25.89
CA ASP A 202 8.71 -4.01 27.18
C ASP A 202 9.40 -4.97 28.16
N LEU A 203 10.58 -4.56 28.64
CA LEU A 203 11.42 -5.30 29.57
C LEU A 203 11.68 -4.42 30.81
N GLY A 204 10.82 -4.55 31.82
CA GLY A 204 10.80 -3.62 32.95
C GLY A 204 10.46 -2.21 32.47
N ASN A 205 11.32 -1.23 32.80
CA ASN A 205 11.15 0.17 32.40
C ASN A 205 11.78 0.52 31.03
N ARG A 206 12.25 -0.47 30.27
CA ARG A 206 12.86 -0.25 28.94
C ARG A 206 11.99 -0.85 27.86
N ARG A 207 11.71 -0.07 26.83
CA ARG A 207 11.08 -0.53 25.59
C ARG A 207 12.17 -0.81 24.56
N LEU A 208 12.26 -2.05 24.12
CA LEU A 208 13.24 -2.52 23.15
C LEU A 208 12.55 -2.78 21.82
N LYS A 209 13.13 -2.32 20.71
CA LYS A 209 12.72 -2.75 19.38
C LYS A 209 13.65 -3.86 18.92
N VAL A 210 13.10 -5.05 18.72
CA VAL A 210 13.85 -6.24 18.31
C VAL A 210 13.45 -6.59 16.89
N ALA A 211 14.40 -6.88 16.02
CA ALA A 211 14.16 -7.28 14.64
C ALA A 211 15.05 -8.47 14.27
N TYR A 212 14.52 -9.35 13.43
CA TYR A 212 15.30 -10.44 12.85
C TYR A 212 15.18 -10.37 11.34
N GLY A 213 16.31 -10.27 10.64
CA GLY A 213 16.32 -10.07 9.20
C GLY A 213 17.69 -10.37 8.59
N LEU A 214 17.85 -9.99 7.34
CA LEU A 214 19.15 -10.03 6.67
C LEU A 214 20.10 -9.03 7.31
N LYS A 215 21.39 -9.33 7.24
CA LYS A 215 22.43 -8.40 7.68
C LYS A 215 22.34 -7.12 6.84
N SER A 216 22.04 -5.99 7.49
CA SER A 216 22.09 -4.68 6.85
C SER A 216 23.54 -4.26 6.65
N LYS A 217 23.85 -3.71 5.47
CA LYS A 217 25.15 -3.12 5.16
C LYS A 217 24.95 -1.63 4.87
N PRO A 218 25.59 -0.71 5.61
CA PRO A 218 25.51 0.70 5.29
C PRO A 218 26.14 0.95 3.92
N ILE A 219 25.46 1.75 3.10
CA ILE A 219 25.88 2.03 1.71
C ILE A 219 26.67 3.34 1.57
N GLY A 220 26.72 4.17 2.63
CA GLY A 220 27.54 5.39 2.73
C GLY A 220 26.78 6.71 2.60
N PHE A 221 25.52 6.68 2.21
CA PHE A 221 24.67 7.87 2.05
C PHE A 221 23.26 7.61 2.56
N GLU A 222 22.52 8.68 2.83
CA GLU A 222 21.13 8.69 3.26
C GLU A 222 20.24 9.16 2.12
N LEU A 223 18.99 8.67 2.11
CA LEU A 223 17.94 9.16 1.22
C LEU A 223 16.75 9.57 2.06
N ARG A 224 16.24 10.76 1.80
CA ARG A 224 14.97 11.23 2.34
C ARG A 224 13.97 11.30 1.20
N LEU A 225 12.81 10.67 1.38
CA LEU A 225 11.68 10.87 0.48
C LEU A 225 11.03 12.22 0.82
N ASP A 226 11.05 13.15 -0.14
CA ASP A 226 10.44 14.46 0.00
C ASP A 226 8.99 14.45 -0.50
N ASP A 227 8.72 13.74 -1.60
CA ASP A 227 7.38 13.63 -2.21
C ASP A 227 7.27 12.32 -3.03
N PHE A 228 6.09 11.72 -3.06
CA PHE A 228 5.78 10.56 -3.91
C PHE A 228 4.56 10.86 -4.77
N ARG A 229 4.69 10.67 -6.08
CA ARG A 229 3.64 10.94 -7.05
C ARG A 229 3.33 9.68 -7.84
N MET A 230 2.04 9.45 -8.06
CA MET A 230 1.53 8.36 -8.88
C MET A 230 0.55 8.94 -9.90
N GLY A 231 0.89 8.84 -11.18
CA GLY A 231 -0.06 9.08 -12.27
C GLY A 231 -1.00 7.89 -12.42
N THR A 232 -2.23 8.12 -12.85
CA THR A 232 -3.17 7.07 -13.24
C THR A 232 -3.53 7.18 -14.72
N TYR A 233 -3.99 6.10 -15.35
CA TYR A 233 -4.63 6.22 -16.67
C TYR A 233 -5.96 6.94 -16.52
N GLU A 234 -6.23 7.88 -17.44
CA GLU A 234 -7.47 8.65 -17.49
C GLU A 234 -8.70 7.74 -17.41
N GLY A 235 -9.62 8.07 -16.50
CA GLY A 235 -10.83 7.28 -16.28
C GLY A 235 -10.64 5.97 -15.49
N THR A 236 -9.43 5.65 -15.03
CA THR A 236 -9.15 4.46 -14.20
C THR A 236 -8.46 4.86 -12.87
N LYS A 237 -8.32 3.89 -11.96
CA LYS A 237 -7.40 4.00 -10.81
C LYS A 237 -6.08 3.27 -11.04
N ASP A 238 -5.86 2.81 -12.27
CA ASP A 238 -4.68 2.01 -12.61
C ASP A 238 -3.49 2.95 -12.75
N PRO A 239 -2.37 2.64 -12.08
CA PRO A 239 -1.21 3.51 -12.09
C PRO A 239 -0.52 3.51 -13.46
N SER A 240 -0.23 4.69 -13.98
CA SER A 240 0.46 4.94 -15.26
C SER A 240 1.91 5.39 -15.08
N SER A 241 2.24 6.03 -13.96
CA SER A 241 3.61 6.43 -13.60
C SER A 241 3.83 6.45 -12.10
N TYR A 242 5.09 6.30 -11.69
CA TYR A 242 5.51 6.46 -10.30
C TYR A 242 6.79 7.29 -10.26
N GLU A 243 6.80 8.25 -9.36
CA GLU A 243 7.88 9.21 -9.20
C GLU A 243 8.13 9.45 -7.72
N SER A 244 9.37 9.27 -7.28
CA SER A 244 9.83 9.61 -5.94
C SER A 244 10.78 10.78 -6.02
N GLN A 245 10.39 11.94 -5.48
CA GLN A 245 11.31 13.05 -5.25
C GLN A 245 12.09 12.75 -3.97
N VAL A 246 13.41 12.60 -4.09
CA VAL A 246 14.28 12.24 -2.98
C VAL A 246 15.40 13.24 -2.80
N THR A 247 15.78 13.53 -1.55
CA THR A 247 17.03 14.22 -1.23
C THR A 247 18.09 13.16 -0.92
N LEU A 248 19.14 13.11 -1.72
CA LEU A 248 20.35 12.35 -1.43
C LEU A 248 21.25 13.17 -0.51
N ILE A 249 21.72 12.53 0.55
CA ILE A 249 22.55 13.16 1.58
C ILE A 249 23.77 12.28 1.81
N ASP A 250 24.93 12.73 1.35
CA ASP A 250 26.23 12.15 1.68
C ASP A 250 27.02 13.16 2.50
N ARG A 251 27.16 12.89 3.80
CA ARG A 251 27.84 13.79 4.73
C ARG A 251 29.35 13.75 4.58
N GLU A 252 29.92 12.64 4.13
CA GLU A 252 31.36 12.50 3.94
C GLU A 252 31.81 13.26 2.69
N ALA A 253 31.02 13.16 1.60
CA ALA A 253 31.25 13.89 0.36
C ALA A 253 30.69 15.33 0.36
N GLN A 254 30.01 15.76 1.43
CA GLN A 254 29.31 17.06 1.52
C GLN A 254 28.30 17.28 0.37
N VAL A 255 27.62 16.21 -0.05
CA VAL A 255 26.60 16.24 -1.10
C VAL A 255 25.22 16.25 -0.46
N GLN A 256 24.41 17.24 -0.83
CA GLN A 256 22.99 17.25 -0.55
C GLN A 256 22.24 17.79 -1.76
N ASN A 257 21.60 16.91 -2.52
CA ASN A 257 20.89 17.27 -3.73
C ASN A 257 19.55 16.56 -3.85
N SER A 258 18.57 17.26 -4.41
CA SER A 258 17.27 16.70 -4.73
C SER A 258 17.32 16.03 -6.09
N GLN A 259 16.83 14.80 -6.17
CA GLN A 259 16.83 13.97 -7.37
C GLN A 259 15.49 13.26 -7.53
N LEU A 260 15.11 13.02 -8.78
CA LEU A 260 13.90 12.29 -9.13
C LEU A 260 14.26 10.84 -9.45
N ILE A 261 13.57 9.89 -8.81
CA ILE A 261 13.57 8.48 -9.21
C ILE A 261 12.22 8.21 -9.87
N ALA A 262 12.21 7.93 -11.16
CA ALA A 262 11.00 7.64 -11.91
C ALA A 262 11.08 6.30 -12.65
N MET A 263 9.98 5.87 -13.26
CA MET A 263 9.97 4.66 -14.08
C MET A 263 10.98 4.81 -15.23
N ASN A 264 11.92 3.87 -15.33
CA ASN A 264 13.05 3.91 -16.28
C ASN A 264 14.05 5.07 -16.08
N GLN A 265 13.95 5.83 -14.99
CA GLN A 265 14.93 6.86 -14.62
C GLN A 265 15.46 6.57 -13.20
N PRO A 266 16.45 5.67 -13.07
CA PRO A 266 17.06 5.38 -11.78
C PRO A 266 17.93 6.54 -11.31
N LEU A 267 18.04 6.69 -9.98
CA LEU A 267 19.09 7.52 -9.38
C LEU A 267 20.41 6.76 -9.41
N GLU A 268 21.44 7.37 -9.98
CA GLU A 268 22.79 6.83 -10.02
C GLU A 268 23.70 7.63 -9.09
N TYR A 269 24.31 6.96 -8.10
CA TYR A 269 25.25 7.59 -7.18
C TYR A 269 26.40 6.65 -6.85
N GLY A 270 27.61 7.04 -7.25
CA GLY A 270 28.82 6.24 -7.08
C GLY A 270 28.71 4.87 -7.78
N LYS A 271 28.69 3.80 -6.97
CA LYS A 271 28.60 2.40 -7.44
C LYS A 271 27.18 1.83 -7.36
N TYR A 272 26.20 2.68 -7.05
CA TYR A 272 24.83 2.27 -6.78
C TYR A 272 23.86 2.85 -7.82
N LYS A 273 22.86 2.05 -8.18
CA LYS A 273 21.69 2.47 -8.95
C LYS A 273 20.44 2.15 -8.16
N LEU A 274 19.55 3.13 -8.01
CA LEU A 274 18.34 2.99 -7.24
C LEU A 274 17.13 3.10 -8.16
N PHE A 275 16.32 2.06 -8.15
CA PHE A 275 15.15 1.92 -8.99
C PHE A 275 13.90 1.98 -8.13
N GLN A 276 12.84 2.59 -8.65
CA GLN A 276 11.52 2.46 -8.06
C GLN A 276 11.07 0.99 -8.18
N ALA A 277 10.79 0.33 -7.05
CA ALA A 277 10.39 -1.09 -7.03
C ALA A 277 8.93 -1.27 -6.63
N SER A 278 8.45 -0.53 -5.63
CA SER A 278 7.06 -0.57 -5.17
C SER A 278 6.73 0.68 -4.36
N TYR A 279 5.50 0.79 -3.91
CA TYR A 279 5.02 1.90 -3.10
C TYR A 279 3.87 1.43 -2.21
N GLN A 280 3.60 2.19 -1.16
CA GLN A 280 2.45 1.98 -0.30
C GLN A 280 1.82 3.33 0.02
N LEU A 281 0.63 3.54 -0.52
CA LEU A 281 -0.21 4.70 -0.19
C LEU A 281 -0.96 4.39 1.10
N ASN A 282 -0.85 5.28 2.09
CA ASN A 282 -1.55 5.12 3.36
C ASN A 282 -2.54 6.27 3.57
N PRO A 283 -3.85 6.05 3.33
CA PRO A 283 -4.86 7.07 3.61
C PRO A 283 -4.81 7.50 5.08
N GLY A 284 -4.31 8.71 5.35
CA GLY A 284 -4.16 9.28 6.70
C GLY A 284 -2.82 8.99 7.40
N GLY A 285 -1.83 8.42 6.70
CA GLY A 285 -0.47 8.23 7.17
C GLY A 285 0.57 8.71 6.14
N PRO A 286 1.87 8.60 6.44
CA PRO A 286 2.91 8.88 5.47
C PRO A 286 2.92 7.80 4.37
N ASP A 287 3.11 8.24 3.13
CA ASP A 287 3.33 7.34 2.00
C ASP A 287 4.74 6.77 2.03
N TYR A 288 4.88 5.55 1.51
CA TYR A 288 6.17 4.85 1.44
C TYR A 288 6.56 4.56 0.00
N SER A 289 7.81 4.84 -0.32
CA SER A 289 8.45 4.40 -1.56
C SER A 289 9.42 3.26 -1.25
N VAL A 290 9.32 2.18 -2.02
CA VAL A 290 10.21 1.03 -1.93
C VAL A 290 11.17 1.07 -3.11
N LEU A 291 12.46 1.19 -2.82
CA LEU A 291 13.52 1.26 -3.82
C LEU A 291 14.30 -0.05 -3.90
N ALA A 292 14.57 -0.53 -5.11
CA ALA A 292 15.54 -1.59 -5.35
C ALA A 292 16.92 -0.97 -5.56
N VAL A 293 17.90 -1.42 -4.77
CA VAL A 293 19.28 -0.93 -4.83
C VAL A 293 20.15 -1.95 -5.54
N ALA A 294 20.71 -1.58 -6.68
CA ALA A 294 21.72 -2.35 -7.40
C ALA A 294 23.11 -1.80 -7.10
N TYR A 295 24.08 -2.69 -6.84
CA TYR A 295 25.50 -2.35 -6.67
C TYR A 295 26.31 -2.94 -7.83
N ASP A 296 26.88 -2.09 -8.68
CA ASP A 296 27.63 -2.51 -9.86
C ASP A 296 28.93 -1.69 -10.07
N PRO A 297 30.00 -1.98 -9.32
CA PRO A 297 31.28 -1.29 -9.48
C PRO A 297 31.99 -1.63 -10.81
N GLY A 298 31.60 -2.71 -11.48
CA GLY A 298 32.24 -3.24 -12.68
C GLY A 298 31.57 -2.78 -13.98
N ILE A 299 30.63 -1.84 -13.92
CA ILE A 299 29.83 -1.45 -15.07
C ILE A 299 30.70 -0.94 -16.23
N PHE A 300 31.78 -0.23 -15.92
CA PHE A 300 32.77 0.21 -16.92
C PHE A 300 33.38 -0.97 -17.69
N LEU A 301 33.72 -2.07 -17.00
CA LEU A 301 34.32 -3.24 -17.64
C LEU A 301 33.32 -3.94 -18.58
N LYS A 302 32.04 -3.97 -18.21
CA LYS A 302 30.96 -4.49 -19.08
C LYS A 302 30.83 -3.64 -20.35
N TYR A 303 30.83 -2.31 -20.20
CA TYR A 303 30.80 -1.40 -21.34
C TYR A 303 32.04 -1.53 -22.22
N LEU A 304 33.24 -1.66 -21.62
CA LEU A 304 34.47 -1.87 -22.37
C LEU A 304 34.43 -3.17 -23.18
N GLY A 305 33.97 -4.27 -22.59
CA GLY A 305 33.78 -5.53 -23.30
C GLY A 305 32.78 -5.41 -24.45
N SER A 306 31.66 -4.72 -24.24
CA SER A 306 30.67 -4.45 -25.29
C SER A 306 31.25 -3.61 -26.43
N LEU A 307 32.10 -2.63 -26.10
CA LEU A 307 32.76 -1.78 -27.09
C LEU A 307 33.75 -2.58 -27.93
N VAL A 308 34.54 -3.46 -27.29
CA VAL A 308 35.46 -4.37 -27.99
C VAL A 308 34.69 -5.31 -28.92
N MET A 309 33.53 -5.82 -28.50
CA MET A 309 32.68 -6.66 -29.34
C MET A 309 32.15 -5.89 -30.57
N CYS A 310 31.63 -4.68 -30.37
CA CYS A 310 31.18 -3.80 -31.45
C CYS A 310 32.32 -3.46 -32.42
N LEU A 311 33.52 -3.16 -31.90
CA LEU A 311 34.71 -2.90 -32.71
C LEU A 311 35.14 -4.14 -33.50
N GLY A 312 35.14 -5.32 -32.90
CA GLY A 312 35.46 -6.57 -33.59
C GLY A 312 34.54 -6.83 -34.79
N ILE A 313 33.23 -6.61 -34.60
CA ILE A 313 32.24 -6.72 -35.67
C ILE A 313 32.49 -5.66 -36.75
N ALA A 314 32.67 -4.39 -36.36
CA ALA A 314 32.93 -3.30 -37.30
C ALA A 314 34.21 -3.55 -38.12
N LEU A 315 35.29 -4.02 -37.49
CA LEU A 315 36.53 -4.42 -38.15
C LEU A 315 36.29 -5.53 -39.17
N MET A 316 35.45 -6.52 -38.84
CA MET A 316 35.12 -7.62 -39.74
C MET A 316 34.43 -7.16 -41.03
N PHE A 317 33.56 -6.15 -40.96
CA PHE A 317 32.85 -5.60 -42.12
C PHE A 317 33.71 -4.63 -42.94
N TRP A 318 34.50 -3.76 -42.30
CA TRP A 318 35.28 -2.73 -43.00
C TRP A 318 36.63 -3.22 -43.54
N PHE A 319 37.30 -4.18 -42.88
CA PHE A 319 38.63 -4.62 -43.30
C PHE A 319 38.62 -5.87 -44.20
N LYS A 320 37.56 -6.69 -44.19
CA LYS A 320 37.43 -7.80 -45.14
C LYS A 320 37.53 -7.40 -46.62
N PRO A 321 36.89 -6.33 -47.14
CA PRO A 321 37.01 -6.00 -48.56
C PRO A 321 38.46 -5.65 -48.95
N LEU A 322 39.25 -5.05 -48.05
CA LEU A 322 40.65 -4.69 -48.32
C LEU A 322 41.58 -5.91 -48.39
N PHE A 323 41.44 -6.87 -47.46
CA PHE A 323 42.28 -8.08 -47.45
C PHE A 323 41.87 -9.11 -48.51
N VAL A 324 40.57 -9.20 -48.82
CA VAL A 324 40.06 -10.08 -49.89
C VAL A 324 40.47 -9.54 -51.26
N GLN A 325 40.34 -8.23 -51.50
CA GLN A 325 40.78 -7.63 -52.77
C GLN A 325 42.30 -7.77 -52.97
N LYS A 326 43.12 -7.57 -51.93
CA LYS A 326 44.58 -7.80 -52.02
C LYS A 326 44.93 -9.26 -52.30
N ARG A 327 44.22 -10.22 -51.69
CA ARG A 327 44.43 -11.67 -51.96
C ARG A 327 43.98 -12.08 -53.36
N ILE A 328 42.87 -11.52 -53.87
CA ILE A 328 42.39 -11.76 -55.24
C ILE A 328 43.37 -11.17 -56.25
N ALA A 329 43.85 -9.93 -56.03
CA ALA A 329 44.82 -9.28 -56.89
C ALA A 329 46.16 -10.05 -56.94
N ALA A 330 46.66 -10.51 -55.79
CA ALA A 330 47.88 -11.32 -55.71
C ALA A 330 47.75 -12.66 -56.47
N ARG A 331 46.62 -13.37 -56.32
CA ARG A 331 46.35 -14.61 -57.07
C ARG A 331 46.26 -14.38 -58.58
N LYS A 332 45.67 -13.26 -59.02
CA LYS A 332 45.55 -12.91 -60.44
C LYS A 332 46.91 -12.58 -61.05
N ALA A 333 47.78 -11.87 -60.33
CA ALA A 333 49.15 -11.58 -60.75
C ALA A 333 50.00 -12.86 -60.88
N GLN A 334 49.84 -13.81 -59.94
CA GLN A 334 50.54 -15.09 -59.96
C GLN A 334 50.08 -16.01 -61.12
N ALA A 335 48.80 -15.96 -61.48
CA ALA A 335 48.27 -16.67 -62.64
C ALA A 335 48.79 -16.08 -63.96
N SER A 336 48.86 -14.75 -64.08
CA SER A 336 49.40 -14.10 -65.28
C SER A 336 50.90 -14.34 -65.48
N SER A 337 51.70 -14.40 -64.42
CA SER A 337 53.14 -14.73 -64.54
C SER A 337 53.38 -16.21 -64.89
N ALA A 338 52.54 -17.13 -64.42
CA ALA A 338 52.60 -18.54 -64.80
C ALA A 338 52.27 -18.75 -66.28
N THR A 339 51.28 -18.04 -66.83
CA THR A 339 50.92 -18.13 -68.26
C THR A 339 51.98 -17.50 -69.18
N ALA A 340 52.70 -16.47 -68.73
CA ALA A 340 53.77 -15.83 -69.50
C ALA A 340 55.04 -16.69 -69.62
N GLY A 341 55.27 -17.64 -68.71
CA GLY A 341 56.42 -18.57 -68.75
C GLY A 341 56.22 -19.80 -69.62
N LEU A 342 55.06 -19.96 -70.27
CA LEU A 342 54.67 -21.14 -71.06
C LEU A 342 54.63 -20.88 -72.58
N ALA A 343 55.21 -19.78 -73.07
CA ALA A 343 55.33 -19.54 -74.51
C ALA A 343 56.24 -20.62 -75.15
N PRO A 344 55.77 -21.41 -76.12
CA PRO A 344 56.61 -22.41 -76.76
C PRO A 344 57.54 -21.74 -77.78
N GLU A 345 58.82 -21.70 -77.47
CA GLU A 345 59.88 -21.48 -78.46
C GLU A 345 60.13 -22.82 -79.16
N ILE A 346 59.65 -22.99 -80.39
CA ILE A 346 60.09 -24.07 -81.27
C ILE A 346 60.57 -23.44 -82.58
N PRO A 347 61.87 -23.52 -82.91
CA PRO A 347 62.38 -23.12 -84.21
C PRO A 347 62.09 -24.21 -85.24
N MET A 348 61.48 -23.83 -86.36
CA MET A 348 61.33 -24.72 -87.52
C MET A 348 62.66 -24.76 -88.29
N GLU A 349 63.42 -25.82 -88.05
CA GLU A 349 64.60 -26.18 -88.83
C GLU A 349 64.17 -26.82 -90.17
N LYS A 350 64.87 -26.41 -91.24
CA LYS A 350 64.61 -26.79 -92.63
C LYS A 350 65.27 -28.12 -93.00
N THR A 351 64.80 -28.66 -94.14
CA THR A 351 65.48 -29.45 -95.20
C THR A 351 65.26 -30.97 -95.24
N PRO A 352 65.39 -31.60 -96.42
CA PRO A 352 65.59 -31.04 -97.78
C PRO A 352 64.33 -31.03 -98.66
#